data_AF-A0A6G1S1U0-F1
#
_entry.id   AF-A0A6G1S1U0-F1
#
_cell.length_a   1.000
_cell.length_b   1.000
_cell.length_c   1.000
_cell.angle_alpha   90.00
_cell.angle_beta   90.00
_cell.angle_gamma   90.00
#
_symmetry.space_group_name_H-M   'P 1'
#
loop_
_entity.id
_entity.type
_entity.pdbx_description
1 polymer ?
#
loop_
_entity_poly.entity_id
_entity_poly.type
_entity_poly.pdbx_seq_one_letter_code
_entity_poly.pdbx_strand_id
1 'polypeptide(L)'
;LFELLWRDYFRFVALKYGRRIFSLRGLQSKDVPWKKDLQLFDCWKEGRTGVPFVDANMRELAATGFMSNRGRQNVASFLTKDLGLDWRMGAEWFEYLRS
;
A
#
# COMPACT_ATOMS: atom_id res chain seq x y z
N LEU A 1 5.72 1.21 -20.78
CA LEU A 1 4.32 1.42 -21.22
C LEU A 1 3.32 1.28 -20.07
N PHE A 2 3.36 0.20 -19.28
CA PHE A 2 2.43 -0.01 -18.15
C PHE A 2 2.52 1.06 -17.06
N GLU A 3 3.72 1.53 -16.69
CA GLU A 3 3.89 2.53 -15.62
C GLU A 3 3.38 3.92 -15.97
N LEU A 4 3.46 4.33 -17.25
CA LEU A 4 2.90 5.61 -17.72
C LEU A 4 1.37 5.57 -17.76
N LEU A 5 0.80 4.45 -18.21
CA LEU A 5 -0.65 4.23 -18.20
C LEU A 5 -1.19 4.19 -16.76
N TRP A 6 -0.45 3.62 -15.82
CA TRP A 6 -0.84 3.58 -14.42
C TRP A 6 -0.75 4.98 -13.79
N ARG A 7 0.33 5.73 -14.04
CA ARG A 7 0.43 7.13 -13.62
C ARG A 7 -0.75 7.96 -14.14
N ASP A 8 -1.05 7.84 -15.42
CA ASP A 8 -2.10 8.62 -16.06
C ASP A 8 -3.49 8.16 -15.58
N TYR A 9 -3.69 6.86 -15.35
CA TYR A 9 -4.90 6.34 -14.70
C TYR A 9 -5.11 6.92 -13.30
N PHE A 10 -4.11 6.91 -12.43
CA PHE A 10 -4.23 7.49 -11.09
C PHE A 10 -4.42 9.01 -11.14
N ARG A 11 -3.84 9.70 -12.13
CA ARG A 11 -4.07 11.13 -12.37
C ARG A 11 -5.49 11.42 -12.85
N PHE A 12 -6.04 10.62 -13.77
CA PHE A 12 -7.41 10.77 -14.24
C PHE A 12 -8.42 10.38 -13.16
N VAL A 13 -8.11 9.36 -12.36
CA VAL A 13 -8.90 9.00 -11.18
C VAL A 13 -8.85 10.11 -10.12
N ALA A 14 -7.67 10.71 -9.88
CA ALA A 14 -7.47 11.91 -9.07
C ALA A 14 -8.40 13.06 -9.49
N LEU A 15 -8.35 13.40 -10.78
CA LEU A 15 -9.14 14.49 -11.36
C LEU A 15 -10.64 14.19 -11.38
N LYS A 16 -11.03 12.95 -11.68
CA LYS A 16 -12.45 12.56 -11.83
C LYS A 16 -13.19 12.44 -10.49
N TYR A 17 -12.50 12.06 -9.42
CA TYR A 17 -13.15 11.73 -8.15
C TYR A 17 -12.73 12.62 -6.98
N GLY A 18 -11.71 13.48 -7.15
CA GLY A 18 -11.31 14.47 -6.15
C GLY A 18 -11.07 13.87 -4.76
N ARG A 19 -11.62 14.49 -3.71
CA ARG A 19 -11.48 14.00 -2.32
C ARG A 19 -12.10 12.61 -2.07
N ARG A 20 -12.95 12.08 -2.96
CA ARG A 20 -13.63 10.78 -2.77
C ARG A 20 -12.68 9.58 -2.86
N ILE A 21 -11.49 9.77 -3.42
CA ILE A 21 -10.47 8.70 -3.58
C ILE A 21 -9.87 8.33 -2.22
N PHE A 22 -9.86 9.27 -1.28
CA PHE A 22 -9.44 9.05 0.11
C PHE A 22 -10.61 8.64 1.02
N SER A 23 -11.83 8.48 0.48
CA SER A 23 -12.97 8.04 1.29
C SER A 23 -12.82 6.56 1.67
N LEU A 24 -13.25 6.21 2.89
CA LEU A 24 -13.26 4.84 3.43
C LEU A 24 -13.91 3.81 2.47
N ARG A 25 -14.86 4.28 1.66
CA ARG A 25 -15.62 3.47 0.71
C ARG A 25 -14.93 3.25 -0.63
N GLY A 26 -13.81 3.93 -0.86
CA GLY A 26 -13.10 3.95 -2.14
C GLY A 26 -14.00 4.38 -3.32
N LEU A 27 -13.51 4.16 -4.53
CA LEU A 27 -14.24 4.47 -5.77
C LEU A 27 -15.38 3.49 -6.07
N GLN A 28 -15.32 2.28 -5.50
CA GLN A 28 -16.29 1.22 -5.71
C GLN A 28 -17.38 1.18 -4.65
N SER A 29 -17.38 2.11 -3.69
CA SER A 29 -18.40 2.19 -2.63
C SER A 29 -18.53 0.90 -1.79
N LYS A 30 -17.44 0.14 -1.64
CA LYS A 30 -17.44 -1.11 -0.88
C LYS A 30 -17.11 -0.81 0.59
N ASP A 31 -18.04 -1.11 1.49
CA ASP A 31 -17.77 -1.13 2.92
C ASP A 31 -16.95 -2.38 3.24
N VAL A 32 -15.62 -2.22 3.33
CA VAL A 32 -14.71 -3.28 3.79
C VAL A 32 -14.44 -3.05 5.28
N PRO A 33 -14.71 -4.03 6.16
CA PRO A 33 -14.42 -3.91 7.59
C PRO A 33 -12.93 -4.11 7.83
N TRP A 34 -12.12 -3.08 7.54
CA TRP A 34 -10.69 -3.10 7.77
C TRP A 34 -10.36 -3.36 9.24
N LYS A 35 -9.37 -4.22 9.49
CA LYS A 35 -8.86 -4.44 10.84
C LYS A 35 -8.09 -3.20 11.31
N LYS A 36 -8.27 -2.84 12.58
CA LYS A 36 -7.46 -1.83 13.27
C LYS A 36 -6.47 -2.54 14.19
N ASP A 37 -5.50 -3.21 13.59
CA ASP A 37 -4.45 -3.92 14.30
C ASP A 37 -3.10 -3.28 14.01
N LEU A 38 -2.66 -2.42 14.93
CA LEU A 38 -1.40 -1.70 14.81
C LEU A 38 -0.19 -2.63 14.96
N GLN A 39 -0.31 -3.73 15.70
CA GLN A 39 0.79 -4.69 15.85
C GLN A 39 1.07 -5.41 14.53
N LEU A 40 0.02 -5.85 13.83
CA LEU A 40 0.18 -6.41 12.49
C LEU A 40 0.78 -5.40 11.51
N PHE A 41 0.39 -4.14 11.62
CA PHE A 41 0.96 -3.08 10.80
C PHE A 41 2.45 -2.85 11.09
N ASP A 42 2.86 -2.82 12.35
CA ASP A 42 4.26 -2.68 12.75
C ASP A 42 5.11 -3.88 12.27
N CYS A 43 4.60 -5.10 12.42
CA CYS A 43 5.24 -6.30 11.87
C CYS A 43 5.42 -6.19 10.34
N TRP A 44 4.43 -5.67 9.62
CA TRP A 44 4.55 -5.43 8.18
C TRP A 44 5.59 -4.36 7.84
N LYS A 45 5.55 -3.19 8.52
CA LYS A 45 6.51 -2.10 8.31
C LYS A 45 7.96 -2.54 8.52
N GLU A 46 8.19 -3.34 9.55
CA GLU A 46 9.52 -3.78 9.96
C GLU A 46 9.98 -5.08 9.26
N GLY A 47 9.15 -5.65 8.38
CA GLY A 47 9.45 -6.90 7.68
C GLY A 47 9.63 -8.07 8.65
N ARG A 48 8.68 -8.25 9.57
CA ARG A 48 8.57 -9.36 10.53
C ARG A 48 7.23 -10.09 10.40
N THR A 49 6.74 -10.24 9.17
CA THR A 49 5.47 -10.91 8.88
C THR A 49 5.60 -12.43 8.91
N GLY A 50 6.84 -12.95 8.83
CA GLY A 50 7.11 -14.38 8.69
C GLY A 50 7.00 -14.87 7.25
N VAL A 51 6.67 -13.98 6.30
CA VAL A 51 6.64 -14.27 4.86
C VAL A 51 7.92 -13.74 4.23
N PRO A 52 8.90 -14.61 3.87
CA PRO A 52 10.24 -14.18 3.49
C PRO A 52 10.27 -13.15 2.35
N PHE A 53 9.38 -13.28 1.37
CA PHE A 53 9.30 -12.36 0.25
C PHE A 53 8.83 -10.96 0.68
N VAL A 54 7.81 -10.87 1.54
CA VAL A 54 7.30 -9.60 2.06
C VAL A 54 8.35 -8.95 2.95
N ASP A 55 8.93 -9.74 3.85
CA ASP A 55 9.93 -9.28 4.80
C ASP A 55 11.19 -8.74 4.10
N ALA A 56 11.67 -9.41 3.05
CA ALA A 56 12.81 -8.95 2.28
C ALA A 56 12.54 -7.59 1.60
N ASN A 57 11.38 -7.43 0.96
CA ASN A 57 11.03 -6.18 0.28
C ASN A 57 10.87 -5.02 1.28
N MET A 58 10.18 -5.25 2.41
CA MET A 58 9.99 -4.20 3.41
C MET A 58 11.30 -3.75 4.05
N ARG A 59 12.23 -4.69 4.29
CA ARG A 59 13.59 -4.38 4.77
C ARG A 59 14.44 -3.66 3.73
N GLU A 60 14.36 -4.07 2.45
CA GLU A 60 15.04 -3.37 1.35
C GLU A 60 14.58 -1.91 1.26
N LEU A 61 13.26 -1.68 1.31
CA LEU A 61 12.69 -0.34 1.28
C LEU A 61 13.17 0.51 2.47
N ALA A 62 13.16 -0.05 3.67
CA ALA A 62 13.62 0.65 4.87
C ALA A 62 15.12 0.99 4.83
N ALA A 63 15.94 0.11 4.23
CA ALA A 63 17.39 0.30 4.16
C ALA A 63 17.84 1.21 3.02
N THR A 64 17.12 1.22 1.89
CA THR A 64 17.58 1.85 0.65
C THR A 64 16.68 2.95 0.12
N GLY A 65 15.45 3.07 0.64
CA GLY A 65 14.40 3.91 0.06
C GLY A 65 13.86 3.40 -1.28
N PHE A 66 14.41 2.29 -1.81
CA PHE A 66 14.01 1.70 -3.07
C PHE A 66 13.29 0.36 -2.87
N MET A 67 12.35 0.08 -3.76
CA MET A 67 11.67 -1.22 -3.86
C MET A 67 11.17 -1.35 -5.29
N SER A 68 11.39 -2.54 -5.88
CA SER A 68 10.88 -2.85 -7.22
C SER A 68 9.36 -2.66 -7.32
N ASN A 69 8.85 -2.33 -8.52
CA ASN A 69 7.42 -2.17 -8.73
C ASN A 69 6.63 -3.46 -8.40
N ARG A 70 7.20 -4.62 -8.72
CA ARG A 70 6.62 -5.92 -8.37
C ARG A 70 6.58 -6.14 -6.85
N GLY A 71 7.65 -5.75 -6.15
CA GLY A 71 7.71 -5.73 -4.69
C GLY A 71 6.58 -4.90 -4.10
N ARG A 72 6.41 -3.65 -4.58
CA ARG A 72 5.37 -2.71 -4.13
C ARG A 72 3.97 -3.30 -4.26
N GLN A 73 3.67 -3.90 -5.41
CA GLN A 73 2.37 -4.56 -5.62
C GLN A 73 2.13 -5.71 -4.64
N ASN A 74 3.13 -6.56 -4.42
CA ASN A 74 3.01 -7.73 -3.56
C ASN A 74 2.84 -7.33 -2.09
N VAL A 75 3.66 -6.40 -1.56
CA VAL A 75 3.55 -6.00 -0.15
C VAL A 75 2.26 -5.20 0.13
N ALA A 76 1.77 -4.41 -0.83
CA ALA A 76 0.49 -3.71 -0.71
C ALA A 76 -0.71 -4.67 -0.81
N SER A 77 -0.64 -5.69 -1.68
CA SER A 77 -1.63 -6.76 -1.71
C SER A 77 -1.65 -7.50 -0.39
N PHE A 78 -0.49 -7.87 0.15
CA PHE A 78 -0.37 -8.57 1.42
C PHE A 78 -1.01 -7.79 2.58
N LEU A 79 -0.73 -6.48 2.67
CA LEU A 79 -1.35 -5.60 3.66
C LEU A 79 -2.88 -5.63 3.62
N THR A 80 -3.46 -5.57 2.41
CA THR A 80 -4.91 -5.39 2.25
C THR A 80 -5.70 -6.70 2.15
N LYS A 81 -5.09 -7.78 1.64
CA LYS A 81 -5.75 -9.06 1.37
C LYS A 81 -5.46 -10.11 2.41
N ASP A 82 -4.21 -10.22 2.84
CA ASP A 82 -3.78 -11.23 3.82
C ASP A 82 -3.95 -10.70 5.25
N LEU A 83 -3.47 -9.49 5.53
CA LEU A 83 -3.63 -8.88 6.85
C LEU A 83 -5.02 -8.24 7.05
N GLY A 84 -5.67 -7.81 5.96
CA GLY A 84 -6.97 -7.15 6.00
C GLY A 84 -6.91 -5.75 6.63
N LEU A 85 -5.75 -5.10 6.54
CA LEU A 85 -5.49 -3.75 7.07
C LEU A 85 -5.86 -2.67 6.06
N ASP A 86 -6.17 -1.47 6.57
CA ASP A 86 -6.55 -0.33 5.75
C ASP A 86 -5.40 0.10 4.83
N TRP A 87 -5.68 0.09 3.53
CA TRP A 87 -4.71 0.46 2.48
C TRP A 87 -4.12 1.86 2.65
N ARG A 88 -4.84 2.78 3.31
CA ARG A 88 -4.38 4.16 3.53
C ARG A 88 -3.17 4.22 4.46
N MET A 89 -3.09 3.32 5.44
CA MET A 89 -1.93 3.20 6.33
C MET A 89 -0.68 2.81 5.54
N GLY A 90 -0.83 1.88 4.59
CA GLY A 90 0.24 1.51 3.67
C GLY A 90 0.66 2.67 2.78
N ALA A 91 -0.31 3.37 2.18
CA ALA A 91 -0.03 4.53 1.33
C ALA A 91 0.75 5.63 2.06
N GLU A 92 0.32 5.99 3.27
CA GLU A 92 1.01 6.98 4.12
C GLU A 92 2.45 6.54 4.46
N TRP A 93 2.66 5.26 4.79
CA TRP A 93 3.99 4.72 5.05
C TRP A 93 4.93 4.79 3.84
N PHE A 94 4.42 4.46 2.65
CA PHE A 94 5.20 4.56 1.41
C PHE A 94 5.59 5.99 1.05
N GLU A 95 4.75 6.98 1.40
CA GLU A 95 5.08 8.40 1.24
C GLU A 95 6.12 8.85 2.27
N TYR A 96 6.00 8.44 3.54
CA TYR A 96 6.98 8.75 4.59
C TYR A 96 8.39 8.27 4.24
N LEU A 97 8.54 7.07 3.67
CA LEU A 97 9.85 6.54 3.27
C LEU A 97 10.44 7.16 2.00
N ARG A 98 9.69 8.03 1.31
CA ARG A 98 10.16 8.77 0.13
C ARG A 98 10.52 10.24 0.43
N SER A 99 10.15 10.78 1.59
CA SER A 99 10.51 12.13 2.05
C SER A 99 11.83 12.13 2.80
#